data_AF-A0A485AI66-F1
#
_entry.id   AF-A0A485AI66-F1
#
_cell.length_a   1.000
_cell.length_b   1.000
_cell.length_c   1.000
_cell.angle_alpha   90.00
_cell.angle_beta   90.00
_cell.angle_gamma   90.00
#
_symmetry.space_group_name_H-M   'P 1'
#
loop_
_entity.id
_entity.type
_entity.pdbx_description
1 polymer ?
#
loop_
_entity_poly.entity_id
_entity_poly.type
_entity_poly.pdbx_seq_one_letter_code
_entity_poly.pdbx_strand_id
1 'polypeptide(L)'
;MFLIFVLLTLYITYWASKRVRSRSDYYTAGGNITGFQNGLAIAGDFMSAASFLGISALVYTSGYDGLIYSLGFLVGWPIILFLIAERLRNLGRYTFADVASYRLKQGADSSAFGLWFSGGGRTLPDCPDGGCR
;
A
#
# COMPACT_ATOMS: atom_id res chain seq x y z
N MET A 1 -10.29 2.24 28.38
CA MET A 1 -10.53 2.85 27.04
C MET A 1 -9.52 2.38 25.99
N PHE A 2 -8.20 2.57 26.18
CA PHE A 2 -7.18 2.10 25.23
C PHE A 2 -7.31 0.60 24.85
N LEU A 3 -7.37 -0.29 25.85
CA LEU A 3 -7.51 -1.73 25.61
C LEU A 3 -8.83 -2.09 24.90
N ILE A 4 -9.92 -1.37 25.17
CA ILE A 4 -11.21 -1.60 24.50
C ILE A 4 -11.07 -1.28 23.01
N PHE A 5 -10.43 -0.16 22.66
CA PHE A 5 -10.17 0.21 21.27
C PHE A 5 -9.29 -0.82 20.56
N VAL A 6 -8.19 -1.26 21.18
CA VAL A 6 -7.29 -2.28 20.62
C VAL A 6 -8.01 -3.62 20.41
N LEU A 7 -8.79 -4.06 21.38
CA LEU A 7 -9.55 -5.31 21.25
C LEU A 7 -10.62 -5.21 20.17
N LEU A 8 -11.27 -4.05 20.04
CA LEU A 8 -12.28 -3.81 19.00
C LEU A 8 -11.67 -3.81 17.60
N THR A 9 -10.53 -3.14 17.39
CA THR A 9 -9.84 -3.16 16.09
C THR A 9 -9.35 -4.57 15.74
N LEU A 10 -8.73 -5.28 16.69
CA LEU A 10 -8.31 -6.67 16.49
C LEU A 10 -9.49 -7.60 16.19
N TYR A 11 -10.62 -7.42 16.88
CA TYR A 11 -11.83 -8.21 16.63
C TYR A 11 -12.35 -8.00 15.21
N ILE A 12 -12.44 -6.74 14.75
CA ILE A 12 -12.89 -6.41 13.39
C ILE A 12 -11.94 -6.99 12.35
N THR A 13 -10.63 -6.85 12.54
CA THR A 13 -9.61 -7.39 11.62
C THR A 13 -9.66 -8.91 11.57
N TYR A 14 -9.78 -9.58 12.72
CA TYR A 14 -9.88 -11.05 12.79
C TYR A 14 -11.15 -11.56 12.09
N TRP A 15 -12.28 -10.90 12.33
CA TRP A 15 -13.54 -11.22 11.68
C TRP A 15 -13.47 -11.00 10.16
N ALA A 16 -12.84 -9.92 9.70
CA ALA A 16 -12.64 -9.63 8.28
C ALA A 16 -11.70 -10.66 7.64
N SER A 17 -10.62 -11.03 8.31
CA SER A 17 -9.63 -12.02 7.84
C SER A 17 -10.27 -13.39 7.55
N LYS A 18 -11.26 -13.80 8.35
CA LYS A 18 -12.00 -15.06 8.11
C LYS A 18 -12.83 -15.09 6.82
N ARG A 19 -13.14 -13.93 6.23
CA ARG A 19 -13.95 -13.83 5.00
C ARG A 19 -13.11 -13.92 3.72
N VAL A 20 -11.79 -13.81 3.83
CA VAL A 20 -10.89 -13.90 2.68
C VAL A 20 -10.52 -15.37 2.44
N ARG A 21 -10.79 -15.90 1.24
CA ARG A 21 -10.49 -17.31 0.90
C ARG A 21 -9.53 -17.48 -0.28
N SER A 22 -9.44 -16.51 -1.19
CA SER A 22 -8.55 -16.57 -2.36
C SER A 22 -7.58 -15.38 -2.43
N ARG A 23 -6.50 -15.54 -3.21
CA ARG A 23 -5.49 -14.48 -3.44
C ARG A 23 -6.11 -13.24 -4.09
N SER A 24 -7.03 -13.41 -5.04
CA SER A 24 -7.77 -12.30 -5.65
C SER A 24 -8.69 -11.61 -4.65
N ASP A 25 -9.33 -12.35 -3.74
CA ASP A 25 -10.16 -11.74 -2.69
C ASP A 25 -9.34 -10.92 -1.69
N TYR A 26 -8.07 -11.27 -1.48
CA TYR A 26 -7.19 -10.50 -0.61
C TYR A 26 -6.71 -9.20 -1.27
N TYR A 27 -6.30 -9.25 -2.55
CA TYR A 27 -5.69 -8.09 -3.23
C TYR A 27 -6.69 -7.16 -3.91
N THR A 28 -7.84 -7.66 -4.38
CA THR A 28 -8.85 -6.84 -5.06
C THR A 28 -10.21 -6.91 -4.41
N ALA A 29 -10.34 -7.56 -3.24
CA ALA A 29 -11.60 -7.72 -2.53
C ALA A 29 -12.73 -8.25 -3.44
N GLY A 30 -12.38 -9.15 -4.36
CA GLY A 30 -13.30 -9.75 -5.32
C GLY A 30 -13.89 -8.76 -6.32
N GLY A 31 -13.27 -7.59 -6.53
CA GLY A 31 -13.74 -6.54 -7.44
C GLY A 31 -15.00 -5.78 -6.98
N ASN A 32 -15.46 -6.00 -5.75
CA ASN A 32 -16.74 -5.51 -5.24
C ASN A 32 -16.62 -4.26 -4.32
N ILE A 33 -15.53 -3.50 -4.39
CA ILE A 33 -15.34 -2.28 -3.59
C ILE A 33 -15.86 -1.05 -4.34
N THR A 34 -16.72 -0.27 -3.68
CA THR A 34 -17.21 1.00 -4.22
C THR A 34 -16.11 2.06 -4.22
N GLY A 35 -16.16 3.02 -5.16
CA GLY A 35 -15.19 4.11 -5.23
C GLY A 35 -15.07 4.92 -3.92
N PHE A 36 -16.18 5.07 -3.19
CA PHE A 36 -16.19 5.76 -1.90
C PHE A 36 -15.47 4.95 -0.79
N GLN A 37 -15.71 3.64 -0.70
CA GLN A 37 -15.01 2.78 0.25
C GLN A 37 -13.51 2.74 -0.02
N ASN A 38 -13.11 2.68 -1.29
CA ASN A 38 -11.71 2.76 -1.68
C ASN A 38 -11.11 4.13 -1.32
N GLY A 39 -11.82 5.23 -1.62
CA GLY A 39 -11.36 6.57 -1.27
C GLY A 39 -11.21 6.77 0.23
N LEU A 40 -12.14 6.28 1.04
CA LEU A 40 -12.09 6.37 2.50
C LEU A 40 -10.96 5.53 3.09
N ALA A 41 -10.69 4.34 2.54
CA ALA A 41 -9.56 3.52 2.96
C ALA A 41 -8.22 4.22 2.73
N ILE A 42 -7.99 4.77 1.52
CA ILE A 42 -6.75 5.48 1.18
C ILE A 42 -6.63 6.77 2.01
N ALA A 43 -7.74 7.49 2.24
CA ALA A 43 -7.74 8.68 3.10
C ALA A 43 -7.38 8.33 4.56
N GLY A 44 -7.86 7.19 5.07
CA GLY A 44 -7.52 6.68 6.40
C GLY A 44 -6.04 6.32 6.53
N ASP A 45 -5.47 5.66 5.53
CA ASP A 45 -4.03 5.34 5.50
C ASP A 45 -3.17 6.60 5.47
N PHE A 46 -3.61 7.63 4.75
CA PHE A 46 -2.94 8.93 4.72
C PHE A 46 -3.04 9.67 6.08
N MET A 47 -4.16 9.51 6.79
CA MET A 47 -4.41 10.07 8.13
C MET A 47 -3.91 9.13 9.25
N SER A 48 -2.64 8.75 9.20
CA SER A 48 -1.99 7.97 10.26
C SER A 48 -1.52 8.85 11.43
N ALA A 49 -1.26 8.23 12.59
CA ALA A 49 -0.61 8.87 13.73
C ALA A 49 0.75 9.49 13.34
N ALA A 50 1.46 8.88 12.39
CA ALA A 50 2.70 9.43 11.84
C ALA A 50 2.47 10.79 11.16
N SER A 51 1.41 10.94 10.36
CA SER A 51 1.05 12.20 9.71
C SER A 51 0.64 13.25 10.74
N PHE A 52 -0.14 12.87 11.75
CA PHE A 52 -0.55 13.77 12.83
C PHE A 52 0.66 14.30 13.61
N LEU A 53 1.49 13.39 14.15
CA LEU A 53 2.68 13.78 14.91
C LEU A 53 3.72 14.48 14.04
N GLY A 54 3.86 14.09 12.78
CA GLY A 54 4.79 14.69 11.83
C GLY A 54 4.45 16.13 11.51
N ILE A 55 3.19 16.43 11.18
CA ILE A 55 2.72 17.80 10.92
C ILE A 55 2.81 18.65 12.19
N SER A 56 2.36 18.12 13.33
CA SER A 56 2.45 18.85 14.60
C SER A 56 3.90 19.17 14.99
N ALA A 57 4.83 18.22 14.80
CA ALA A 57 6.24 18.43 15.05
C ALA A 57 6.84 19.47 14.07
N LEU A 58 6.50 19.40 12.79
CA LEU A 58 6.97 20.34 11.78
C LEU A 58 6.51 21.77 12.06
N VAL A 59 5.26 21.95 12.45
CA VAL A 59 4.71 23.27 12.83
C VAL A 59 5.35 23.76 14.13
N TYR A 60 5.60 22.87 15.10
CA TYR A 60 6.28 23.21 16.34
C TYR A 60 7.71 23.72 16.09
N THR A 61 8.45 23.11 15.16
CA THR A 61 9.84 23.51 14.87
C THR A 61 9.95 24.70 13.93
N SER A 62 9.10 24.77 12.91
CA SER A 62 9.23 25.73 11.80
C SER A 62 8.25 26.90 11.90
N GLY A 63 7.41 26.94 12.95
CA GLY A 63 6.44 27.99 13.17
C GLY A 63 5.42 28.11 12.02
N TYR A 64 5.10 29.34 11.62
CA TYR A 64 4.08 29.63 10.61
C TYR A 64 4.44 29.03 9.24
N ASP A 65 5.72 28.96 8.88
CA ASP A 65 6.16 28.38 7.60
C ASP A 65 5.85 26.87 7.53
N GLY A 66 5.83 26.18 8.68
CA GLY A 66 5.42 24.78 8.79
C GLY A 66 3.98 24.51 8.32
N LEU A 67 3.09 25.51 8.41
CA LEU A 67 1.72 25.40 7.93
C LEU A 67 1.64 25.35 6.39
N ILE A 68 2.49 26.12 5.70
CA ILE A 68 2.56 26.11 4.24
C ILE A 68 3.03 24.74 3.74
N TYR A 69 4.06 24.17 4.39
CA TYR A 69 4.53 22.82 4.08
C TYR A 69 3.45 21.75 4.33
N SER A 70 2.68 21.91 5.41
CA SER A 70 1.57 20.99 5.74
C SER A 70 0.43 21.06 4.71
N LEU A 71 0.14 22.25 4.20
CA LEU A 71 -0.85 22.44 3.13
C LEU A 71 -0.40 21.77 1.83
N GLY A 72 0.89 21.88 1.50
CA GLY A 72 1.49 21.19 0.35
C GLY A 72 1.38 19.67 0.48
N PHE A 73 1.60 19.12 1.68
CA PHE A 73 1.43 17.69 1.95
C PHE A 73 -0.03 17.23 1.74
N LEU A 74 -1.00 17.98 2.25
CA LEU A 74 -2.43 17.65 2.11
C LEU A 74 -2.95 17.78 0.67
N VAL A 75 -2.56 18.83 -0.05
CA VAL A 75 -3.01 19.10 -1.43
C VAL A 75 -2.25 18.25 -2.45
N GLY A 76 -0.99 17.91 -2.19
CA GLY A 76 -0.18 17.07 -3.06
C GLY A 76 -0.67 15.63 -3.13
N TRP A 77 -1.22 15.09 -2.04
CA TRP A 77 -1.74 13.72 -1.97
C TRP A 77 -2.78 13.38 -3.06
N PRO A 78 -3.91 14.09 -3.20
CA PRO A 78 -4.90 13.78 -4.23
C PRO A 78 -4.33 14.02 -5.64
N ILE A 79 -3.49 15.05 -5.84
CA ILE A 79 -2.88 15.35 -7.15
C ILE A 79 -2.03 14.17 -7.62
N ILE A 80 -1.13 13.67 -6.76
CA ILE A 80 -0.27 12.53 -7.07
C ILE A 80 -1.12 11.28 -7.28
N LEU A 81 -2.14 11.06 -6.43
CA LEU A 81 -3.07 9.94 -6.61
C LEU A 81 -3.75 9.98 -7.97
N PHE A 82 -4.28 11.11 -8.42
CA PHE A 82 -4.94 11.20 -9.73
C PHE A 82 -3.97 10.94 -10.89
N LEU A 83 -2.74 11.49 -10.82
CA LEU A 83 -1.73 11.30 -11.87
C LEU A 83 -1.25 9.85 -11.99
N ILE A 84 -1.08 9.17 -10.85
CA ILE A 84 -0.47 7.83 -10.82
C ILE A 84 -1.54 6.73 -10.89
N ALA A 85 -2.72 6.93 -10.31
CA ALA A 85 -3.77 5.91 -10.21
C ALA A 85 -4.23 5.42 -11.59
N GLU A 86 -4.37 6.30 -12.58
CA GLU A 86 -4.79 5.91 -13.93
C GLU A 86 -3.77 4.99 -14.59
N ARG A 87 -2.48 5.33 -14.51
CA ARG A 87 -1.41 4.50 -15.07
C ARG A 87 -1.35 3.14 -14.39
N LEU A 88 -1.41 3.09 -13.06
CA LEU A 88 -1.36 1.82 -12.33
C LEU A 88 -2.58 0.94 -12.58
N ARG A 89 -3.78 1.53 -12.66
CA ARG A 89 -5.01 0.80 -12.96
C ARG A 89 -4.95 0.12 -14.34
N ASN A 90 -4.30 0.76 -15.31
CA ASN A 90 -4.14 0.21 -16.66
C ASN A 90 -3.14 -0.96 -16.75
N LEU A 91 -2.25 -1.16 -15.76
CA LEU A 91 -1.28 -2.26 -15.78
C LEU A 91 -1.80 -3.57 -15.18
N GLY A 92 -2.90 -3.55 -14.41
CA GLY A 92 -3.57 -4.76 -13.93
C GLY A 92 -2.73 -5.71 -13.05
N ARG A 93 -1.64 -5.24 -12.44
CA ARG A 93 -0.79 -6.01 -11.51
C ARG A 93 -1.17 -5.71 -10.06
N TYR A 94 -1.02 -6.71 -9.19
CA TYR A 94 -1.44 -6.63 -7.78
C TYR A 94 -0.44 -5.93 -6.87
N THR A 95 0.83 -5.82 -7.28
CA THR A 95 1.87 -5.19 -6.46
C THR A 95 2.68 -4.15 -7.25
N PHE A 96 3.15 -3.11 -6.55
CA PHE A 96 4.07 -2.12 -7.12
C PHE A 96 5.42 -2.73 -7.53
N ALA A 97 5.88 -3.76 -6.80
CA ALA A 97 7.12 -4.47 -7.13
C ALA A 97 7.01 -5.21 -8.47
N ASP A 98 5.84 -5.80 -8.79
CA ASP A 98 5.59 -6.43 -10.09
C ASP A 98 5.56 -5.39 -11.23
N VAL A 99 5.03 -4.19 -10.97
CA VAL A 99 5.04 -3.09 -11.95
C VAL A 99 6.46 -2.57 -12.18
N ALA A 100 7.24 -2.39 -11.11
CA ALA A 100 8.62 -1.94 -11.20
C ALA A 100 9.50 -2.97 -11.92
N SER A 101 9.37 -4.26 -11.58
CA SER A 101 10.11 -5.34 -12.24
C SER A 101 9.72 -5.52 -13.71
N TYR A 102 8.46 -5.32 -14.08
CA TYR A 102 8.03 -5.33 -15.48
C TYR A 102 8.68 -4.21 -16.30
N ARG A 103 8.86 -3.02 -15.71
CA ARG A 103 9.53 -1.89 -16.36
C ARG A 103 11.05 -2.05 -16.39
N LEU A 104 11.66 -2.57 -15.31
CA LEU A 104 13.11 -2.77 -15.21
C LEU A 104 13.60 -3.94 -16.07
N LYS A 105 12.80 -5.01 -16.24
CA LYS A 105 13.08 -6.11 -17.19
C LYS A 105 13.20 -5.66 -18.64
N GLN A 106 12.66 -4.49 -18.99
CA GLN A 106 12.77 -3.93 -20.33
C GLN A 106 14.03 -3.06 -20.52
N GLY A 107 14.82 -2.78 -19.47
CA GLY A 107 15.90 -1.78 -19.53
C GLY A 107 17.23 -2.12 -18.88
N ALA A 108 17.32 -2.99 -17.87
CA ALA A 108 18.61 -3.31 -17.23
C ALA A 108 18.55 -4.60 -16.39
N ASP A 109 19.70 -5.27 -16.30
CA ASP A 109 20.00 -6.50 -15.54
C ASP A 109 19.15 -6.70 -14.27
N SER A 110 18.10 -7.51 -14.41
CA SER A 110 17.14 -7.85 -13.33
C SER A 110 17.69 -8.81 -12.27
N SER A 111 18.97 -9.18 -12.34
CA SER A 111 19.63 -10.11 -11.41
C SER A 111 20.02 -9.44 -10.10
N ALA A 112 20.42 -8.16 -10.11
CA ALA A 112 20.88 -7.46 -8.90
C ALA A 112 19.75 -7.01 -7.97
N PHE A 113 18.60 -6.60 -8.53
CA PHE A 113 17.44 -6.16 -7.73
C PHE A 113 16.74 -7.34 -7.02
N GLY A 114 16.72 -8.52 -7.66
CA GLY A 114 16.22 -9.75 -7.03
C GLY A 114 17.10 -10.24 -5.87
N LEU A 115 18.42 -10.04 -5.96
CA LEU A 115 19.39 -10.41 -4.92
C LEU A 115 19.33 -9.50 -3.69
N TRP A 116 18.95 -8.22 -3.84
CA TRP A 116 18.83 -7.29 -2.73
C TRP A 116 17.52 -7.44 -1.94
N PHE A 117 16.42 -7.85 -2.59
CA PHE A 117 15.14 -8.14 -1.93
C PHE A 117 15.02 -9.59 -1.43
N SER A 118 15.76 -10.54 -2.02
CA SER A 118 15.87 -11.91 -1.53
C SER A 118 16.99 -11.99 -0.49
N GLY A 119 16.76 -11.41 0.68
CA GLY A 119 17.57 -11.71 1.86
C GLY A 119 17.50 -13.22 2.17
N GLY A 120 18.49 -13.98 1.70
CA GLY A 120 18.87 -15.29 2.22
C GLY A 120 17.79 -16.38 2.30
N GLY A 121 16.74 -16.34 1.49
CA GLY A 121 15.68 -17.34 1.47
C GLY A 121 15.55 -17.96 0.08
N ARG A 122 15.97 -19.22 -0.06
CA ARG A 122 15.79 -20.05 -1.26
C ARG A 122 14.39 -19.83 -1.85
N THR A 123 14.34 -19.23 -3.03
CA THR A 123 13.12 -19.15 -3.84
C THR A 123 12.67 -20.58 -4.17
N LEU A 124 11.52 -20.99 -3.66
CA LEU A 124 10.82 -22.16 -4.20
C LEU A 124 10.55 -21.87 -5.69
N PRO A 125 10.82 -22.81 -6.61
CA PRO A 125 10.42 -22.62 -8.00
C PRO A 125 8.90 -22.54 -8.09
N ASP A 126 8.40 -21.42 -8.63
CA ASP A 126 7.04 -21.31 -9.13
C ASP A 126 6.83 -22.42 -10.17
N CYS A 127 5.99 -23.39 -9.84
CA CYS A 127 5.65 -24.54 -10.67
C CYS A 127 4.23 -24.25 -11.23
N PRO A 128 4.09 -23.49 -12.34
CA PRO A 128 2.82 -23.41 -13.02
C PRO A 128 2.61 -24.77 -13.69
N ASP A 129 1.43 -25.36 -13.51
CA ASP A 129 0.99 -26.63 -14.13
C ASP A 129 1.18 -27.91 -13.29
N GLY A 130 0.94 -27.83 -11.98
CA GLY A 130 0.37 -28.96 -11.22
C GLY A 130 1.25 -30.21 -11.07
N GLY A 131 2.57 -30.09 -11.17
CA GLY A 131 3.48 -31.23 -11.07
C GLY A 131 4.80 -30.88 -10.41
N CYS A 132 4.82 -30.81 -9.08
CA CYS A 132 6.05 -30.81 -8.30
C CYS A 132 5.92 -31.85 -7.18
N ARG A 133 6.51 -33.04 -7.40
CA ARG A 133 6.82 -34.05 -6.37
C ARG A 133 8.00 -33.59 -5.53
#